data_AF-A0A354DM20-F1
#
_entry.id   AF-A0A354DM20-F1
#
_cell.length_a   1.000
_cell.length_b   1.000
_cell.length_c   1.000
_cell.angle_alpha   90.00
_cell.angle_beta   90.00
_cell.angle_gamma   90.00
#
_symmetry.space_group_name_H-M   'P 1'
#
loop_
_entity.id
_entity.type
_entity.pdbx_description
1 polymer ?
#
loop_
_entity_poly.entity_id
_entity_poly.type
_entity_poly.pdbx_seq_one_letter_code
_entity_poly.pdbx_strand_id
1 'polypeptide(L)'
;MHTGFTGWISNGKYTTIILLILCYLLLLSGCILTIYTDNQLTEAIMVLLNNKTTPILALIGIIMIVSMIFIYIQFLIGSLTMFIISKYVFKIQSTFPVFFRILLILCIFMTVGSFYHVLLFSASLNVLLVLINPFFPSGVIALYYLLRYVIKATPFQCLLFSSSIYLLIIILIIIGGGY
;
A
#
# COMPACT_ATOMS: atom_id res chain seq x y z
N MET A 1 -15.39 6.29 27.29
CA MET A 1 -15.97 6.14 25.94
C MET A 1 -15.38 7.22 25.04
N HIS A 2 -14.48 6.88 24.11
CA HIS A 2 -14.02 7.80 23.06
C HIS A 2 -14.50 7.26 21.71
N THR A 3 -15.74 7.58 21.37
CA THR A 3 -16.39 7.25 20.08
C THR A 3 -16.35 8.46 19.15
N GLY A 4 -15.18 9.07 18.96
CA GLY A 4 -15.08 10.34 18.22
C GLY A 4 -14.68 10.20 16.75
N PHE A 5 -13.64 9.43 16.44
CA PHE A 5 -13.08 9.41 15.08
C PHE A 5 -12.48 8.06 14.65
N THR A 6 -12.11 7.18 15.59
CA THR A 6 -11.46 5.90 15.28
C THR A 6 -12.39 4.68 15.36
N GLY A 7 -13.64 4.87 15.80
CA GLY A 7 -14.58 3.77 16.01
C GLY A 7 -14.98 3.02 14.74
N TRP A 8 -14.94 3.68 13.57
CA TRP A 8 -15.19 3.03 12.29
C TRP A 8 -14.09 2.01 11.94
N ILE A 9 -12.85 2.25 12.38
CA ILE A 9 -11.71 1.35 12.17
C ILE A 9 -11.81 0.13 13.07
N SER A 10 -12.36 0.23 14.28
CA SER A 10 -12.49 -0.92 15.19
C SER A 10 -13.71 -1.79 14.84
N ASN A 11 -14.85 -1.20 14.48
CA ASN A 11 -16.13 -1.91 14.44
C ASN A 11 -16.80 -1.97 13.05
N GLY A 12 -16.28 -1.29 12.02
CA GLY A 12 -16.91 -1.23 10.71
C GLY A 12 -16.65 -2.47 9.84
N LYS A 13 -17.63 -3.36 9.67
CA LYS A 13 -17.54 -4.45 8.68
C LYS A 13 -17.38 -3.91 7.25
N TYR A 14 -18.17 -2.89 6.90
CA TYR A 14 -18.11 -2.21 5.60
C TYR A 14 -16.82 -1.43 5.38
N THR A 15 -16.19 -0.97 6.47
CA THR A 15 -14.91 -0.25 6.41
C THR A 15 -13.81 -1.08 5.78
N THR A 16 -13.70 -2.37 6.12
CA THR A 16 -12.69 -3.24 5.50
C THR A 16 -12.87 -3.31 3.99
N ILE A 17 -14.12 -3.47 3.54
CA ILE A 17 -14.46 -3.59 2.11
C ILE A 17 -14.14 -2.30 1.37
N ILE A 18 -14.56 -1.15 1.92
CA ILE A 18 -14.29 0.17 1.32
C ILE A 18 -12.78 0.43 1.21
N LEU A 19 -12.02 0.18 2.28
CA LEU A 19 -10.57 0.33 2.27
C LEU A 19 -9.89 -0.61 1.27
N LEU A 20 -10.38 -1.85 1.15
CA LEU A 20 -9.85 -2.82 0.19
C LEU A 20 -10.09 -2.37 -1.24
N ILE A 21 -11.31 -1.93 -1.57
CA ILE A 21 -11.65 -1.39 -2.90
C ILE A 21 -10.78 -0.18 -3.23
N LEU A 22 -10.61 0.73 -2.26
CA LEU A 22 -9.81 1.94 -2.48
C LEU A 22 -8.32 1.62 -2.67
N CYS A 23 -7.75 0.74 -1.86
CA CYS A 23 -6.39 0.22 -2.08
C CYS A 23 -6.24 -0.44 -3.45
N TYR A 24 -7.21 -1.27 -3.84
CA TYR A 24 -7.18 -1.95 -5.13
C TYR A 24 -7.19 -0.96 -6.29
N LEU A 25 -8.10 0.03 -6.28
CA LEU A 25 -8.17 1.04 -7.33
C LEU A 25 -6.87 1.86 -7.43
N LEU A 26 -6.29 2.25 -6.30
CA LEU A 26 -5.03 3.00 -6.27
C LEU A 26 -3.84 2.18 -6.80
N LEU A 27 -3.75 0.90 -6.44
CA LEU A 27 -2.68 0.05 -6.96
C LEU A 27 -2.88 -0.27 -8.44
N LEU A 28 -4.13 -0.49 -8.87
CA LEU A 28 -4.45 -0.71 -10.28
C LEU A 28 -4.04 0.51 -11.11
N SER A 29 -4.35 1.74 -10.66
CA SER A 29 -3.88 2.96 -11.32
C SER A 29 -2.35 3.05 -11.32
N GLY A 30 -1.70 2.52 -10.29
CA GLY A 30 -0.24 2.45 -10.21
C GLY A 30 0.33 1.52 -11.28
N CYS A 31 -0.21 0.31 -11.39
CA CYS A 31 0.17 -0.64 -12.43
C CYS A 31 -0.06 -0.06 -13.84
N ILE A 32 -1.21 0.58 -14.09
CA ILE A 32 -1.51 1.21 -15.38
C ILE A 32 -0.48 2.31 -15.70
N LEU A 33 -0.13 3.14 -14.70
CA LEU A 33 0.88 4.19 -14.88
C LEU A 33 2.24 3.59 -15.20
N THR A 34 2.68 2.55 -14.48
CA THR A 34 3.95 1.86 -14.75
C THR A 34 4.00 1.28 -16.16
N ILE A 35 2.91 0.62 -16.59
CA ILE A 35 2.77 0.09 -17.94
C ILE A 35 2.90 1.22 -18.97
N TYR A 36 2.17 2.32 -18.78
CA TYR A 36 2.18 3.47 -19.69
C TYR A 36 3.55 4.13 -19.80
N THR A 37 4.30 4.19 -18.70
CA THR A 37 5.67 4.74 -18.70
C THR A 37 6.71 3.79 -19.28
N ASP A 38 6.40 2.50 -19.39
CA ASP A 38 7.28 1.49 -19.98
C ASP A 38 6.95 1.31 -21.48
N ASN A 39 7.73 1.98 -22.32
CA ASN A 39 7.55 1.96 -23.77
C ASN A 39 7.64 0.54 -24.37
N GLN A 40 8.52 -0.32 -23.82
CA GLN A 40 8.69 -1.68 -24.34
C GLN A 40 7.47 -2.55 -24.03
N LEU A 41 6.94 -2.43 -22.81
CA LEU A 41 5.75 -3.16 -22.40
C LEU A 41 4.51 -2.68 -23.17
N THR A 42 4.40 -1.37 -23.41
CA THR A 42 3.29 -0.77 -24.18
C THR A 42 3.27 -1.26 -25.62
N GLU A 43 4.43 -1.33 -26.28
CA GLU A 43 4.57 -1.88 -27.63
C GLU A 43 4.19 -3.37 -27.70
N ALA A 44 4.63 -4.19 -26.72
CA ALA A 44 4.27 -5.60 -26.66
C ALA A 44 2.75 -5.82 -26.50
N ILE A 45 2.09 -4.99 -25.68
CA ILE A 45 0.63 -5.02 -25.51
C ILE A 45 -0.08 -4.61 -26.81
N MET A 46 0.39 -3.56 -27.49
CA MET A 46 -0.15 -3.12 -28.79
C MET A 46 -0.07 -4.21 -29.87
N VAL A 47 1.05 -4.93 -29.95
CA VAL A 47 1.23 -6.04 -30.88
C VAL A 47 0.24 -7.18 -30.58
N LEU A 48 0.04 -7.51 -29.30
CA LEU A 48 -0.95 -8.50 -28.85
C LEU A 48 -2.38 -8.10 -29.20
N LEU A 49 -2.74 -6.83 -29.04
CA LEU A 49 -4.06 -6.29 -29.37
C LEU A 49 -4.32 -6.29 -30.90
N ASN A 50 -3.29 -6.04 -31.69
CA ASN A 50 -3.39 -5.99 -33.15
C ASN A 50 -3.54 -7.37 -33.81
N ASN A 51 -3.21 -8.46 -33.11
CA ASN A 51 -3.27 -9.81 -33.67
C ASN A 51 -4.68 -10.40 -33.86
N LYS A 52 -5.77 -9.65 -33.61
CA LYS A 52 -7.19 -9.92 -33.98
C LYS A 52 -7.81 -11.29 -33.61
N THR A 53 -7.07 -12.22 -33.03
CA THR A 53 -7.56 -13.57 -32.73
C THR A 53 -8.47 -13.64 -31.50
N THR A 54 -8.41 -12.62 -30.62
CA THR A 54 -9.14 -12.59 -29.35
C THR A 54 -9.87 -11.25 -29.21
N PRO A 55 -11.14 -11.20 -28.78
CA PRO A 55 -11.84 -9.94 -28.56
C PRO A 55 -11.09 -9.11 -27.51
N ILE A 56 -10.67 -7.90 -27.89
CA ILE A 56 -9.86 -6.98 -27.07
C ILE A 56 -10.45 -6.79 -25.68
N LEU A 57 -11.78 -6.69 -25.59
CA LEU A 57 -12.49 -6.53 -24.32
C LEU A 57 -12.29 -7.72 -23.37
N ALA A 58 -12.20 -8.94 -23.90
CA ALA A 58 -11.94 -10.14 -23.10
C ALA A 58 -10.49 -10.18 -22.60
N LEU A 59 -9.53 -9.76 -23.43
CA LEU A 59 -8.12 -9.68 -23.02
C LEU A 59 -7.94 -8.69 -21.85
N ILE A 60 -8.52 -7.48 -21.97
CA ILE A 60 -8.48 -6.46 -20.92
C ILE A 60 -9.15 -6.99 -19.64
N GLY A 61 -10.30 -7.67 -19.78
CA GLY A 61 -11.01 -8.27 -18.64
C GLY A 61 -10.16 -9.32 -17.91
N ILE A 62 -9.47 -10.20 -18.64
CA ILE A 62 -8.57 -11.22 -18.06
C ILE A 62 -7.40 -10.55 -17.32
N ILE A 63 -6.77 -9.55 -17.92
CA ILE A 63 -5.66 -8.81 -17.29
C ILE A 63 -6.11 -8.15 -15.97
N MET A 64 -7.29 -7.53 -15.97
CA MET A 64 -7.87 -6.92 -14.76
C MET A 64 -8.14 -7.96 -13.67
N ILE A 65 -8.69 -9.13 -14.01
CA ILE A 65 -8.98 -10.19 -13.03
C ILE A 65 -7.67 -10.76 -12.45
N VAL A 66 -6.68 -11.05 -13.31
CA VAL A 66 -5.39 -11.61 -12.86
C VAL A 66 -4.65 -10.61 -11.97
N SER A 67 -4.60 -9.34 -12.35
CA SER A 67 -3.99 -8.29 -11.53
C SER A 67 -4.71 -8.10 -10.20
N MET A 68 -6.04 -8.16 -10.18
CA MET A 68 -6.82 -8.12 -8.94
C MET A 68 -6.48 -9.28 -7.99
N ILE A 69 -6.42 -10.51 -8.49
CA ILE A 69 -6.07 -11.69 -7.69
C ILE A 69 -4.65 -11.55 -7.14
N PHE A 70 -3.71 -11.13 -7.99
CA PHE A 70 -2.31 -10.96 -7.60
C PHE A 70 -2.16 -9.92 -6.48
N ILE A 71 -2.75 -8.72 -6.67
CA ILE A 71 -2.74 -7.64 -5.66
C ILE A 71 -3.37 -8.12 -4.35
N TYR A 72 -4.50 -8.84 -4.42
CA TYR A 72 -5.19 -9.36 -3.25
C TYR A 72 -4.32 -10.35 -2.46
N ILE A 73 -3.70 -11.31 -3.14
CA ILE A 73 -2.80 -12.29 -2.52
C ILE A 73 -1.61 -11.59 -1.86
N GLN A 74 -0.99 -10.64 -2.55
CA GLN A 74 0.15 -9.88 -2.03
C GLN A 74 -0.23 -9.11 -0.75
N PHE A 75 -1.41 -8.48 -0.71
CA PHE A 75 -1.91 -7.82 0.50
C PHE A 75 -2.14 -8.79 1.64
N LEU A 76 -2.78 -9.93 1.37
CA LEU A 76 -3.10 -10.91 2.40
C LEU A 76 -1.82 -11.46 3.03
N ILE A 77 -0.85 -11.85 2.20
CA ILE A 77 0.44 -12.36 2.67
C ILE A 77 1.22 -11.26 3.41
N GLY A 78 1.33 -10.07 2.82
CA GLY A 78 2.06 -8.95 3.42
C GLY A 78 1.49 -8.53 4.77
N SER A 79 0.16 -8.43 4.86
CA SER A 79 -0.52 -8.07 6.10
C SER A 79 -0.42 -9.14 7.19
N LEU A 80 -0.47 -10.42 6.81
CA LEU A 80 -0.30 -11.54 7.73
C LEU A 80 1.12 -11.58 8.30
N THR A 81 2.13 -11.41 7.45
CA THR A 81 3.54 -11.31 7.88
C THR A 81 3.74 -10.15 8.84
N MET A 82 3.23 -8.97 8.50
CA MET A 82 3.33 -7.78 9.35
C MET A 82 2.59 -7.93 10.67
N PHE A 83 1.44 -8.63 10.66
CA PHE A 83 0.69 -8.95 11.88
C PHE A 83 1.48 -9.88 12.81
N ILE A 84 2.10 -10.93 12.27
CA ILE A 84 2.96 -11.85 13.03
C ILE A 84 4.13 -11.08 13.63
N ILE A 85 4.84 -10.28 12.83
CA ILE A 85 5.97 -9.47 13.31
C ILE A 85 5.53 -8.51 14.43
N SER A 86 4.46 -7.77 14.22
CA SER A 86 3.88 -6.84 15.21
C SER A 86 3.55 -7.56 16.53
N LYS A 87 2.95 -8.75 16.45
CA LYS A 87 2.50 -9.51 17.62
C LYS A 87 3.66 -10.16 18.38
N TYR A 88 4.63 -10.76 17.68
CA TYR A 88 5.69 -11.56 18.30
C TYR A 88 6.96 -10.77 18.58
N VAL A 89 7.37 -9.88 17.67
CA VAL A 89 8.59 -9.07 17.84
C VAL A 89 8.31 -7.84 18.69
N PHE A 90 7.25 -7.10 18.37
CA PHE A 90 6.92 -5.83 19.04
C PHE A 90 5.90 -5.97 20.18
N LYS A 91 5.36 -7.19 20.39
CA LYS A 91 4.41 -7.52 21.46
C LYS A 91 3.13 -6.66 21.42
N ILE A 92 2.70 -6.22 20.24
CA ILE A 92 1.47 -5.44 20.06
C ILE A 92 0.27 -6.41 20.07
N GLN A 93 -0.59 -6.29 21.07
CA GLN A 93 -1.78 -7.13 21.19
C GLN A 93 -2.93 -6.55 20.37
N SER A 94 -3.16 -7.09 19.17
CA SER A 94 -4.30 -6.72 18.32
C SER A 94 -4.98 -7.94 17.71
N THR A 95 -6.24 -7.78 17.31
CA THR A 95 -6.92 -8.75 16.45
C THR A 95 -6.52 -8.50 14.98
N PHE A 96 -6.42 -9.57 14.19
CA PHE A 96 -6.04 -9.47 12.78
C PHE A 96 -6.94 -8.51 11.98
N PRO A 97 -8.29 -8.52 12.09
CA PRO A 97 -9.14 -7.64 11.29
C PRO A 97 -8.90 -6.15 11.53
N VAL A 98 -8.65 -5.75 12.78
CA VAL A 98 -8.37 -4.34 13.11
C VAL A 98 -6.98 -3.94 12.61
N PHE A 99 -5.98 -4.81 12.81
CA PHE A 99 -4.62 -4.59 12.32
C PHE A 99 -4.58 -4.49 10.79
N PHE A 100 -5.33 -5.36 10.10
CA PHE A 100 -5.47 -5.36 8.66
C PHE A 100 -6.00 -4.02 8.13
N ARG A 101 -7.05 -3.46 8.75
CA ARG A 101 -7.57 -2.12 8.38
C ARG A 101 -6.52 -1.02 8.55
N ILE A 102 -5.73 -1.08 9.62
CA ILE A 102 -4.64 -0.11 9.86
C ILE A 102 -3.59 -0.20 8.75
N LEU A 103 -3.21 -1.42 8.34
CA LEU A 103 -2.28 -1.62 7.23
C LEU A 103 -2.84 -1.18 5.88
N LEU A 104 -4.15 -1.35 5.63
CA LEU A 104 -4.78 -0.82 4.42
C LEU A 104 -4.68 0.71 4.38
N ILE A 105 -4.95 1.39 5.51
CA ILE A 105 -4.79 2.85 5.60
C ILE A 105 -3.35 3.26 5.32
N LEU A 106 -2.37 2.58 5.92
CA LEU A 106 -0.96 2.83 5.62
C LEU A 106 -0.67 2.66 4.13
N CYS A 107 -1.17 1.59 3.50
CA CYS A 107 -0.94 1.34 2.08
C CYS A 107 -1.52 2.46 1.18
N ILE A 108 -2.67 3.03 1.55
CA ILE A 108 -3.24 4.19 0.85
C ILE A 108 -2.27 5.37 0.90
N PHE A 109 -1.75 5.71 2.09
CA PHE A 109 -0.75 6.78 2.22
C PHE A 109 0.50 6.51 1.40
N MET A 110 1.02 5.28 1.44
CA MET A 110 2.20 4.90 0.67
C MET A 110 1.96 5.02 -0.83
N THR A 111 0.81 4.57 -1.32
CA THR A 111 0.49 4.59 -2.76
C THR A 111 0.26 6.01 -3.25
N VAL A 112 -0.46 6.84 -2.49
CA VAL A 112 -0.64 8.27 -2.78
C VAL A 112 0.71 9.00 -2.75
N GLY A 113 1.58 8.68 -1.80
CA GLY A 113 2.94 9.20 -1.76
C GLY A 113 3.74 8.85 -3.00
N SER A 114 3.68 7.60 -3.46
CA SER A 114 4.32 7.20 -4.73
C SER A 114 3.78 7.98 -5.93
N PHE A 115 2.46 8.18 -6.04
CA PHE A 115 1.90 9.01 -7.12
C PHE A 115 2.38 10.45 -7.07
N TYR A 116 2.36 11.06 -5.88
CA TYR A 116 2.86 12.42 -5.68
C TYR A 116 4.33 12.53 -6.13
N HIS A 117 5.16 11.54 -5.79
CA HIS A 117 6.55 11.52 -6.20
C HIS A 117 6.71 11.41 -7.71
N VAL A 118 5.99 10.49 -8.36
CA VAL A 118 6.08 10.30 -9.81
C VAL A 118 5.64 11.56 -10.56
N LEU A 119 4.57 12.22 -10.09
CA LEU A 119 4.04 13.43 -10.72
C LEU A 119 4.97 14.65 -10.60
N LEU A 120 5.69 14.79 -9.48
CA LEU A 120 6.48 16.01 -9.22
C LEU A 120 7.97 15.90 -9.57
N PHE A 121 8.55 14.71 -9.46
CA PHE A 121 10.01 14.56 -9.51
C PHE A 121 10.50 13.59 -10.60
N SER A 122 9.64 13.23 -11.56
CA SER A 122 9.98 12.46 -12.77
C SER A 122 10.84 11.21 -12.48
N ALA A 123 10.19 10.09 -12.15
CA ALA A 123 10.68 8.69 -12.07
C ALA A 123 11.95 8.36 -11.24
N SER A 124 12.95 9.23 -11.08
CA SER A 124 14.14 8.95 -10.29
C SER A 124 13.81 9.05 -8.80
N LEU A 125 13.73 7.89 -8.15
CA LEU A 125 13.55 7.74 -6.71
C LEU A 125 14.86 8.07 -5.98
N ASN A 126 15.18 9.35 -5.82
CA ASN A 126 16.26 9.72 -4.92
C ASN A 126 15.78 9.63 -3.46
N VAL A 127 16.57 9.02 -2.58
CA VAL A 127 16.26 8.88 -1.15
C VAL A 127 15.88 10.23 -0.53
N LEU A 128 16.55 11.32 -0.93
CA LEU A 128 16.28 12.65 -0.40
C LEU A 128 14.89 13.18 -0.79
N LEU A 129 14.41 12.86 -1.99
CA LEU A 129 13.09 13.25 -2.49
C LEU A 129 11.96 12.51 -1.77
N VAL A 130 12.20 11.26 -1.40
CA VAL A 130 11.27 10.44 -0.59
C VAL A 130 11.11 11.02 0.81
N LEU A 131 12.20 11.52 1.42
CA LEU A 131 12.14 12.16 2.74
C LEU A 131 11.35 13.48 2.72
N ILE A 132 11.41 14.21 1.61
CA ILE A 132 10.68 15.49 1.42
C ILE A 132 9.21 15.25 1.10
N ASN A 133 8.87 14.10 0.53
CA ASN A 133 7.49 13.76 0.21
C ASN A 133 6.63 13.69 1.48
N PRO A 134 5.64 14.58 1.67
CA PRO A 134 4.90 14.68 2.93
C PRO A 134 4.05 13.44 3.22
N PHE A 135 3.69 12.66 2.19
CA PHE A 135 2.81 11.51 2.34
C PHE A 135 3.48 10.32 3.03
N PHE A 136 4.78 10.06 2.78
CA PHE A 136 5.45 8.92 3.42
C PHE A 136 5.61 9.11 4.95
N PRO A 137 6.14 10.24 5.46
CA PRO A 137 6.17 10.51 6.89
C PRO A 137 4.76 10.58 7.48
N SER A 138 3.78 11.18 6.79
CA SER A 138 2.41 11.26 7.29
C SER A 138 1.76 9.88 7.46
N GLY A 139 2.04 8.92 6.56
CA GLY A 139 1.57 7.54 6.68
C GLY A 139 2.15 6.83 7.91
N VAL A 140 3.42 7.08 8.24
CA VAL A 140 4.08 6.53 9.43
C VAL A 140 3.54 7.17 10.70
N ILE A 141 3.32 8.48 10.70
CA ILE A 141 2.69 9.21 11.82
C ILE A 141 1.26 8.69 12.03
N ALA A 142 0.50 8.48 10.96
CA ALA A 142 -0.83 7.91 11.02
C ALA A 142 -0.79 6.48 11.58
N LEU A 143 0.18 5.65 11.18
CA LEU A 143 0.37 4.32 11.74
C LEU A 143 0.63 4.38 13.25
N TYR A 144 1.55 5.24 13.70
CA TYR A 144 1.81 5.45 15.13
C TYR A 144 0.52 5.83 15.89
N TYR A 145 -0.22 6.80 15.37
CA TYR A 145 -1.48 7.26 15.95
C TYR A 145 -2.52 6.13 16.04
N LEU A 146 -2.70 5.36 14.96
CA LEU A 146 -3.67 4.27 14.91
C LEU A 146 -3.32 3.13 15.87
N LEU A 147 -2.04 2.78 15.99
CA LEU A 147 -1.59 1.80 17.00
C LEU A 147 -1.88 2.29 18.42
N ARG A 148 -1.64 3.57 18.69
CA ARG A 148 -1.83 4.16 20.02
C ARG A 148 -3.30 4.26 20.42
N TYR A 149 -4.16 4.71 19.52
CA TYR A 149 -5.55 5.07 19.87
C TYR A 149 -6.58 4.00 19.48
N VAL A 150 -6.30 3.15 18.49
CA VAL A 150 -7.20 2.04 18.10
C VAL A 150 -6.83 0.77 18.85
N ILE A 151 -5.55 0.39 18.80
CA ILE A 151 -5.07 -0.86 19.40
C ILE A 151 -4.71 -0.67 20.89
N LYS A 152 -4.53 0.57 21.35
CA LYS A 152 -4.09 0.90 22.71
C LYS A 152 -2.69 0.36 23.05
N ALA A 153 -1.82 0.26 22.05
CA ALA A 153 -0.43 -0.11 22.27
C ALA A 153 0.32 0.97 23.09
N THR A 154 1.40 0.56 23.76
CA THR A 154 2.25 1.51 24.49
C THR A 154 3.00 2.44 23.53
N PRO A 155 3.34 3.68 23.93
CA PRO A 155 4.05 4.62 23.04
C PRO A 155 5.35 4.04 22.49
N PHE A 156 6.09 3.32 23.33
CA PHE A 156 7.34 2.66 22.94
C PHE A 156 7.13 1.61 21.83
N GLN A 157 6.10 0.76 21.95
CA GLN A 157 5.76 -0.22 20.92
C GLN A 157 5.31 0.44 19.61
N CYS A 158 4.48 1.49 19.71
CA CYS A 158 4.01 2.23 18.54
C CYS A 158 5.20 2.84 17.79
N LEU A 159 6.12 3.45 18.53
CA LEU A 159 7.30 4.11 17.97
C LEU A 159 8.22 3.09 17.29
N LEU A 160 8.59 2.00 17.99
CA LEU A 160 9.45 0.96 17.43
C LEU A 160 8.87 0.33 16.16
N PHE A 161 7.59 -0.02 16.18
CA PHE A 161 6.96 -0.63 15.01
C PHE A 161 6.91 0.36 13.85
N SER A 162 6.37 1.56 14.07
CA SER A 162 6.25 2.57 13.00
C SER A 162 7.61 3.00 12.42
N SER A 163 8.63 3.19 13.26
CA SER A 163 9.99 3.49 12.79
C SER A 163 10.61 2.34 12.02
N SER A 164 10.37 1.08 12.45
CA SER A 164 10.88 -0.09 11.72
C SER A 164 10.29 -0.20 10.32
N ILE A 165 9.02 0.14 10.15
CA ILE A 165 8.37 0.17 8.83
C ILE A 165 8.96 1.28 7.97
N TYR A 166 9.20 2.45 8.54
CA TYR A 166 9.82 3.55 7.81
C TYR A 166 11.25 3.21 7.34
N LEU A 167 12.05 2.58 8.20
CA LEU A 167 13.37 2.09 7.83
C LEU A 167 13.31 1.03 6.73
N LEU A 168 12.36 0.09 6.81
CA LEU A 168 12.13 -0.90 5.76
C LEU A 168 11.84 -0.23 4.40
N ILE A 169 11.00 0.80 4.39
CA ILE A 169 10.67 1.57 3.18
C ILE A 169 11.94 2.20 2.59
N ILE A 170 12.76 2.87 3.41
CA ILE A 170 14.01 3.50 2.95
C ILE A 170 14.96 2.45 2.37
N ILE A 171 15.12 1.31 3.05
CA ILE A 171 15.99 0.21 2.58
C ILE A 171 15.50 -0.33 1.24
N LEU A 172 14.20 -0.57 1.08
CA LEU A 172 13.63 -1.06 -0.18
C LEU A 172 13.86 -0.09 -1.34
N ILE A 173 13.82 1.21 -1.09
CA ILE A 173 14.07 2.25 -2.11
C ILE A 173 15.54 2.26 -2.52
N ILE A 174 16.47 2.16 -1.55
CA ILE A 174 17.91 2.09 -1.83
C ILE A 174 18.22 0.84 -2.67
N ILE A 175 17.69 -0.32 -2.29
CA ILE A 175 17.89 -1.58 -3.03
C ILE A 175 17.24 -1.51 -4.42
N GLY A 176 16.10 -0.83 -4.55
CA GLY A 176 15.37 -0.64 -5.80
C GLY A 176 16.05 0.25 -6.84
N GLY A 177 17.29 0.71 -6.60
CA GLY A 177 18.07 1.49 -7.55
C GLY A 177 17.93 3.00 -7.40
N GLY A 178 17.45 3.49 -6.24
CA GLY A 178 17.41 4.91 -5.92
C GLY A 178 18.79 5.49 -5.63
N TYR A 179 19.52 5.90 -6.68
CA TYR A 179 20.69 6.77 -6.59
C TYR A 179 20.29 8.25 -6.75
#